data_AF-A0A6P8YL20-F1
#
_entry.id   AF-A0A6P8YL20-F1
#
_cell.length_a   1.000
_cell.length_b   1.000
_cell.length_c   1.000
_cell.angle_alpha   90.00
_cell.angle_beta   90.00
_cell.angle_gamma   90.00
#
_symmetry.space_group_name_H-M   'P 1'
#
loop_
_entity.id
_entity.type
_entity.pdbx_description
1 polymer ?
#
loop_
_entity_poly.entity_id
_entity_poly.type
_entity_poly.pdbx_seq_one_letter_code
_entity_poly.pdbx_strand_id
1 'polypeptide(L)'
;MATLTKSIGLVLVSLVLVSSKYAQGPYVLTIHEIGLCPREEIGETGDDLQLDGRIHHQRGAKSPAFSGNATLLNNPVTVGNSMITTYVAKWDTVSGWRKNFAILRFGEACQGLKTYLKTYYKEFIESHAPGFPLECPIKEGTYRVNNVSLRYDGPALFPVMPYGRFRLDGVMHYMNTASKKIRGCGRFVVETTERLGQEKLSSLNIGQESLLTKIRQ
;
A
#
# COMPACT_ATOMS: atom_id res chain seq x y z
N MET A 1 21.32 -21.89 -7.58
CA MET A 1 21.44 -20.43 -7.43
C MET A 1 20.06 -19.82 -7.65
N ALA A 2 19.35 -19.48 -6.57
CA ALA A 2 18.01 -18.92 -6.63
C ALA A 2 18.10 -17.39 -6.50
N THR A 3 17.81 -16.68 -7.59
CA THR A 3 17.77 -15.22 -7.65
C THR A 3 16.49 -14.72 -6.97
N LEU A 4 16.62 -14.40 -5.68
CA LEU A 4 15.57 -13.92 -4.80
C LEU A 4 15.57 -12.39 -4.81
N THR A 5 14.89 -11.78 -5.76
CA THR A 5 14.67 -10.32 -5.79
C THR A 5 13.46 -10.06 -6.65
N LYS A 6 12.46 -9.35 -6.10
CA LYS A 6 11.41 -8.59 -6.81
C LYS A 6 10.24 -8.31 -5.89
N SER A 7 9.90 -7.05 -5.64
CA SER A 7 8.61 -6.62 -5.10
C SER A 7 8.54 -5.10 -5.09
N ILE A 8 7.41 -4.43 -5.45
CA ILE A 8 6.83 -3.23 -4.75
C ILE A 8 6.20 -2.09 -5.60
N GLY A 9 4.90 -2.14 -5.91
CA GLY A 9 4.17 -0.97 -6.47
C GLY A 9 3.83 0.09 -5.43
N LEU A 10 4.78 0.47 -4.56
CA LEU A 10 4.45 1.00 -3.24
C LEU A 10 3.72 2.33 -3.28
N VAL A 11 4.21 3.25 -4.10
CA VAL A 11 4.05 4.65 -3.77
C VAL A 11 2.60 5.08 -4.02
N LEU A 12 1.98 4.58 -5.08
CA LEU A 12 0.63 5.00 -5.48
C LEU A 12 -0.51 4.37 -4.67
N VAL A 13 -0.35 3.15 -4.14
CA VAL A 13 -1.42 2.52 -3.33
C VAL A 13 -1.25 2.85 -1.86
N SER A 14 -0.01 2.95 -1.35
CA SER A 14 0.23 3.37 0.04
C SER A 14 -0.15 4.82 0.28
N LEU A 15 -0.04 5.68 -0.75
CA LEU A 15 -0.44 7.08 -0.68
C LEU A 15 -1.95 7.33 -0.81
N VAL A 16 -2.77 6.29 -0.98
CA VAL A 16 -4.22 6.40 -0.77
C VAL A 16 -4.58 6.09 0.71
N LEU A 17 -3.61 5.62 1.50
CA LEU A 17 -3.81 5.00 2.81
C LEU A 17 -3.12 5.72 4.00
N VAL A 18 -2.91 7.03 3.98
CA VAL A 18 -2.30 7.78 5.11
C VAL A 18 -3.12 9.02 5.50
N SER A 19 -3.53 8.97 6.77
CA SER A 19 -3.96 10.04 7.68
C SER A 19 -4.78 11.21 7.14
N SER A 20 -6.08 11.19 7.48
CA SER A 20 -6.74 12.38 8.02
C SER A 20 -7.28 12.03 9.41
N LYS A 21 -7.12 12.92 10.39
CA LYS A 21 -7.58 12.70 11.78
C LYS A 21 -9.12 12.69 11.95
N TYR A 22 -9.87 12.67 10.84
CA TYR A 22 -11.28 13.07 10.81
C TYR A 22 -12.24 12.07 10.16
N ALA A 23 -11.86 10.80 9.99
CA ALA A 23 -12.79 9.77 9.53
C ALA A 23 -12.67 8.46 10.30
N GLN A 24 -13.00 8.52 11.58
CA GLN A 24 -12.95 7.41 12.52
C GLN A 24 -14.05 6.38 12.22
N GLY A 25 -13.80 5.47 11.28
CA GLY A 25 -14.48 4.18 11.29
C GLY A 25 -13.98 3.33 12.49
N PRO A 26 -14.75 2.35 12.99
CA PRO A 26 -14.36 1.51 14.13
C PRO A 26 -13.32 0.44 13.75
N TYR A 27 -12.51 0.68 12.72
CA TYR A 27 -11.59 -0.31 12.17
C TYR A 27 -10.13 0.17 12.14
N VAL A 28 -9.22 -0.80 12.22
CA VAL A 28 -7.78 -0.62 12.05
C VAL A 28 -7.36 -1.44 10.83
N LEU A 29 -6.70 -0.78 9.88
CA LEU A 29 -6.02 -1.45 8.77
C LEU A 29 -4.60 -1.83 9.18
N THR A 30 -4.26 -3.10 9.05
CA THR A 30 -2.89 -3.60 9.22
C THR A 30 -2.39 -4.18 7.90
N ILE A 31 -1.22 -3.73 7.44
CA ILE A 31 -0.59 -4.27 6.24
C ILE A 31 0.32 -5.42 6.64
N HIS A 32 0.08 -6.59 6.07
CA HIS A 32 0.83 -7.81 6.34
C HIS A 32 1.89 -8.08 5.28
N GLU A 33 1.54 -7.86 4.01
CA GLU A 33 2.41 -8.19 2.89
C GLU A 33 2.34 -7.11 1.83
N ILE A 34 3.47 -6.92 1.16
CA ILE A 34 3.65 -5.97 0.08
C ILE A 34 4.54 -6.64 -0.96
N GLY A 35 4.10 -6.64 -2.22
CA GLY A 35 4.75 -7.38 -3.28
C GLY A 35 4.60 -6.78 -4.67
N LEU A 36 5.26 -7.40 -5.65
CA LEU A 36 4.84 -7.32 -7.05
C LEU A 36 3.66 -8.28 -7.27
N CYS A 37 2.86 -7.96 -8.27
CA CYS A 37 1.82 -8.87 -8.71
C CYS A 37 2.43 -10.03 -9.51
N PRO A 38 1.91 -11.27 -9.39
CA PRO A 38 2.37 -12.39 -10.20
C PRO A 38 2.11 -12.10 -11.69
N ARG A 39 3.09 -12.38 -12.54
CA ARG A 39 2.99 -12.13 -13.98
C ARG A 39 1.85 -12.93 -14.61
N GLU A 40 1.57 -14.10 -14.06
CA GLU A 40 0.52 -15.01 -14.50
C GLU A 40 -0.89 -14.43 -14.24
N GLU A 41 -1.05 -13.57 -13.23
CA GLU A 41 -2.36 -13.03 -12.87
C GLU A 41 -2.75 -11.78 -13.68
N ILE A 42 -1.76 -11.04 -14.19
CA ILE A 42 -1.96 -9.69 -14.76
C ILE A 42 -1.56 -9.60 -16.22
N GLY A 43 -0.88 -10.63 -16.74
CA GLY A 43 -0.40 -10.69 -18.12
C GLY A 43 0.96 -10.01 -18.26
N GLU A 44 1.35 -9.75 -19.52
CA GLU A 44 2.61 -9.09 -19.82
C GLU A 44 2.63 -7.67 -19.24
N THR A 45 3.44 -7.51 -18.20
CA THR A 45 3.74 -6.22 -17.59
C THR A 45 4.84 -5.55 -18.40
N GLY A 46 4.70 -4.27 -18.68
CA GLY A 46 5.81 -3.46 -19.17
C GLY A 46 6.88 -3.36 -18.10
N ASP A 47 8.14 -3.25 -18.52
CA ASP A 47 9.28 -3.08 -17.63
C ASP A 47 9.50 -1.62 -17.20
N ASP A 48 8.50 -0.75 -17.40
CA ASP A 48 8.60 0.70 -17.19
C ASP A 48 8.52 1.09 -15.70
N LEU A 49 7.99 0.24 -14.83
CA LEU A 49 7.97 0.49 -13.39
C LEU A 49 8.54 -0.71 -12.65
N GLN A 50 9.77 -0.55 -12.18
CA GLN A 50 10.50 -1.50 -11.35
C GLN A 50 10.50 -1.08 -9.90
N LEU A 51 10.52 -2.08 -9.03
CA LEU A 51 9.97 -1.93 -7.71
C LEU A 51 10.71 -2.90 -6.79
N ASP A 52 11.28 -2.37 -5.71
CA ASP A 52 12.08 -3.12 -4.73
C ASP A 52 11.80 -2.65 -3.29
N GLY A 53 12.04 -3.50 -2.29
CA GLY A 53 11.96 -3.13 -0.88
C GLY A 53 11.57 -4.26 0.07
N ARG A 54 11.42 -3.89 1.35
CA ARG A 54 11.42 -4.82 2.48
C ARG A 54 10.50 -4.32 3.59
N ILE A 55 9.86 -5.27 4.25
CA ILE A 55 9.08 -5.05 5.46
C ILE A 55 9.98 -5.39 6.66
N HIS A 56 10.10 -4.47 7.59
CA HIS A 56 10.88 -4.58 8.80
C HIS A 56 9.95 -4.58 10.02
N HIS A 57 10.05 -5.61 10.85
CA HIS A 57 9.36 -5.66 12.13
C HIS A 57 10.26 -5.03 13.19
N GLN A 58 9.99 -3.77 13.55
CA GLN A 58 10.72 -3.10 14.62
C GLN A 58 10.25 -3.61 15.97
N ARG A 59 11.20 -3.95 16.85
CA ARG A 59 10.90 -4.42 18.20
C ARG A 59 10.18 -3.29 18.97
N GLY A 60 9.01 -3.57 19.51
CA GLY A 60 8.19 -2.59 20.24
C GLY A 60 7.30 -1.70 19.36
N ALA A 61 7.41 -1.77 18.03
CA ALA A 61 6.48 -1.09 17.13
C ALA A 61 5.19 -1.91 17.00
N LYS A 62 4.03 -1.24 17.03
CA LYS A 62 2.71 -1.88 16.85
C LYS A 62 2.43 -2.30 15.40
N SER A 63 3.22 -1.80 14.45
CA SER A 63 3.02 -2.04 13.03
C SER A 63 4.38 -2.19 12.36
N PRO A 64 4.48 -3.07 11.35
CA PRO A 64 5.71 -3.19 10.58
C PRO A 64 6.00 -1.90 9.82
N ALA A 65 7.28 -1.60 9.64
CA ALA A 65 7.76 -0.49 8.85
C ALA A 65 8.21 -0.99 7.48
N PHE A 66 7.92 -0.21 6.44
CA PHE A 66 8.31 -0.53 5.07
C PHE A 66 9.46 0.39 4.61
N SER A 67 10.45 -0.16 3.89
CA SER A 67 11.46 0.63 3.17
C SER A 67 11.71 0.04 1.78
N GLY A 68 11.86 0.86 0.75
CA GLY A 68 12.04 0.39 -0.63
C GLY A 68 12.28 1.47 -1.67
N ASN A 69 12.43 1.03 -2.92
CA ASN A 69 12.72 1.84 -4.08
C ASN A 69 11.66 1.62 -5.16
N ALA A 70 11.16 2.71 -5.74
CA ALA A 70 10.34 2.70 -6.95
C ALA A 70 11.15 3.33 -8.09
N THR A 71 11.48 2.53 -9.10
CA THR A 71 12.24 2.96 -10.27
C THR A 71 11.33 3.05 -11.48
N LEU A 72 11.16 4.24 -12.00
CA LEU A 72 10.48 4.47 -13.27
C LEU A 72 11.53 4.46 -14.41
N LEU A 73 11.33 3.58 -15.37
CA LEU A 73 12.18 3.34 -16.52
C LEU A 73 11.50 3.77 -17.82
N ASN A 74 12.29 4.25 -18.77
CA ASN A 74 11.98 4.52 -20.19
C ASN A 74 10.93 5.61 -20.48
N ASN A 75 9.92 5.79 -19.62
CA ASN A 75 8.80 6.67 -19.91
C ASN A 75 8.31 7.40 -18.64
N PRO A 76 8.33 8.75 -18.62
CA PRO A 76 7.80 9.51 -17.50
C PRO A 76 6.29 9.29 -17.33
N VAL A 77 5.77 9.51 -16.12
CA VAL A 77 4.32 9.59 -15.90
C VAL A 77 3.91 11.04 -16.13
N THR A 78 3.12 11.28 -17.17
CA THR A 78 2.67 12.60 -17.60
C THR A 78 1.15 12.64 -17.58
N VAL A 79 0.59 13.86 -17.55
CA VAL A 79 -0.86 14.05 -17.55
C VAL A 79 -1.47 13.33 -18.76
N GLY A 80 -2.47 12.48 -18.50
CA GLY A 80 -3.24 11.78 -19.53
C GLY A 80 -2.56 10.56 -20.13
N ASN A 81 -1.39 10.15 -19.63
CA ASN A 81 -0.69 8.98 -20.17
C ASN A 81 -0.92 7.68 -19.38
N SER A 82 -1.32 7.79 -18.12
CA SER A 82 -1.42 6.66 -17.20
C SER A 82 -2.70 6.70 -16.38
N MET A 83 -3.29 5.53 -16.14
CA MET A 83 -4.44 5.35 -15.26
C MET A 83 -4.17 4.27 -14.21
N ILE A 84 -4.80 4.39 -13.05
CA ILE A 84 -4.64 3.43 -11.96
C ILE A 84 -5.96 2.69 -11.70
N THR A 85 -5.89 1.37 -11.71
CA THR A 85 -6.97 0.48 -11.32
C THR A 85 -6.50 -0.39 -10.17
N THR A 86 -7.29 -0.52 -9.11
CA THR A 86 -7.02 -1.44 -8.01
C THR A 86 -8.06 -2.54 -7.99
N TYR A 87 -7.61 -3.78 -8.11
CA TYR A 87 -8.44 -4.97 -7.96
C TYR A 87 -8.39 -5.42 -6.51
N VAL A 88 -9.55 -5.56 -5.89
CA VAL A 88 -9.68 -5.99 -4.50
C VAL A 88 -10.15 -7.45 -4.51
N ALA A 89 -9.42 -8.30 -3.80
CA ALA A 89 -9.86 -9.65 -3.47
C ALA A 89 -10.06 -9.76 -1.95
N LYS A 90 -11.05 -10.53 -1.53
CA LYS A 90 -11.32 -10.81 -0.11
C LYS A 90 -10.95 -12.25 0.21
N TRP A 91 -10.29 -12.46 1.34
CA TRP A 91 -10.01 -13.80 1.84
C TRP A 91 -11.27 -14.43 2.42
N ASP A 92 -11.47 -15.70 2.09
CA ASP A 92 -12.55 -16.55 2.59
C ASP A 92 -11.93 -17.85 3.14
N THR A 93 -12.45 -18.33 4.26
CA THR A 93 -11.88 -19.51 4.94
C THR A 93 -12.10 -20.80 4.16
N VAL A 94 -13.10 -20.86 3.28
CA VAL A 94 -13.43 -22.06 2.49
C VAL A 94 -12.76 -22.01 1.12
N SER A 95 -12.87 -20.87 0.43
CA SER A 95 -12.42 -20.73 -0.97
C SER A 95 -11.09 -20.00 -1.15
N GLY A 96 -10.47 -19.50 -0.07
CA GLY A 96 -9.28 -18.65 -0.16
C GLY A 96 -9.60 -17.28 -0.76
N TRP A 97 -8.73 -16.77 -1.65
CA TRP A 97 -8.90 -15.45 -2.27
C TRP A 97 -10.07 -15.40 -3.26
N ARG A 98 -11.17 -14.75 -2.87
CA ARG A 98 -12.27 -14.39 -3.77
C ARG A 98 -11.88 -13.15 -4.58
N LYS A 99 -11.49 -13.36 -5.83
CA LYS A 99 -11.11 -12.31 -6.79
C LYS A 99 -12.30 -11.39 -7.11
N ASN A 100 -12.02 -10.17 -7.56
CA ASN A 100 -13.03 -9.19 -8.01
C ASN A 100 -14.10 -8.86 -6.95
N PHE A 101 -13.73 -8.88 -5.67
CA PHE A 101 -14.61 -8.42 -4.60
C PHE A 101 -15.01 -6.95 -4.81
N ALA A 102 -14.06 -6.12 -5.24
CA ALA A 102 -14.30 -4.78 -5.72
C ALA A 102 -13.25 -4.39 -6.78
N ILE A 103 -13.59 -3.43 -7.64
CA ILE A 103 -12.66 -2.83 -8.60
C ILE A 103 -12.74 -1.32 -8.43
N LEU A 104 -11.64 -0.72 -7.98
CA LEU A 104 -11.54 0.72 -7.76
C LEU A 104 -10.79 1.34 -8.93
N ARG A 105 -11.41 2.30 -9.62
CA ARG A 105 -10.79 3.05 -10.72
C ARG A 105 -10.51 4.45 -10.23
N PHE A 106 -9.24 4.80 -10.11
CA PHE A 106 -8.80 6.11 -9.60
C PHE A 106 -8.64 7.16 -10.72
N GLY A 107 -8.92 6.77 -11.97
CA GLY A 107 -8.80 7.66 -13.13
C GLY A 107 -7.34 7.87 -13.52
N GLU A 108 -7.05 9.08 -13.99
CA GLU A 108 -5.74 9.52 -14.47
C GLU A 108 -4.74 9.64 -13.30
N ALA A 109 -3.57 9.02 -13.45
CA ALA A 109 -2.60 8.86 -12.38
C ALA A 109 -2.09 10.22 -11.84
N CYS A 110 -1.78 11.18 -12.72
CA CYS A 110 -1.30 12.50 -12.30
C CYS A 110 -2.34 13.31 -11.55
N GLN A 111 -3.60 13.25 -11.95
CA GLN A 111 -4.70 13.90 -11.26
C GLN A 111 -4.90 13.29 -9.87
N GLY A 112 -4.83 11.96 -9.76
CA GLY A 112 -4.85 11.26 -8.47
C GLY A 112 -3.69 11.73 -7.58
N LEU A 113 -2.48 11.77 -8.11
CA LEU A 113 -1.30 12.24 -7.39
C LEU A 113 -1.48 13.67 -6.87
N LYS A 114 -1.88 14.60 -7.75
CA LYS A 114 -2.08 16.01 -7.38
C LYS A 114 -3.15 16.18 -6.31
N THR A 115 -4.26 15.46 -6.42
CA THR A 115 -5.40 15.62 -5.51
C THR A 115 -5.10 15.04 -4.14
N TYR A 116 -4.56 13.82 -4.10
CA TYR A 116 -4.32 13.11 -2.85
C TYR A 116 -2.99 13.52 -2.24
N LEU A 117 -1.86 13.40 -2.96
CA LEU A 117 -0.52 13.59 -2.39
C LEU A 117 -0.30 14.98 -1.85
N LYS A 118 -0.59 15.98 -2.69
CA LYS A 118 -0.30 17.37 -2.37
C LYS A 118 -1.14 17.86 -1.18
N THR A 119 -2.38 17.39 -1.07
CA THR A 119 -3.34 17.86 -0.08
C THR A 119 -3.20 17.14 1.26
N TYR A 120 -3.00 15.82 1.23
CA TYR A 120 -3.11 14.98 2.44
C TYR A 120 -1.79 14.36 2.87
N TYR A 121 -0.79 14.28 1.99
CA TYR A 121 0.42 13.47 2.22
C TYR A 121 1.72 14.24 2.02
N LYS A 122 1.67 15.56 1.86
CA LYS A 122 2.87 16.38 1.65
C LYS A 122 3.91 16.13 2.74
N GLU A 123 3.52 16.28 4.01
CA GLU A 123 4.41 16.08 5.16
C GLU A 123 4.92 14.64 5.24
N PHE A 124 4.05 13.67 4.94
CA PHE A 124 4.41 12.25 4.93
C PHE A 124 5.48 11.97 3.87
N ILE A 125 5.32 12.47 2.66
CA ILE A 125 6.26 12.30 1.54
C ILE A 125 7.57 13.00 1.84
N GLU A 126 7.53 14.24 2.34
CA GLU A 126 8.73 14.97 2.72
C GLU A 126 9.54 14.23 3.79
N SER A 127 8.86 13.54 4.72
CA SER A 127 9.51 12.80 5.81
C SER A 127 10.02 11.42 5.40
N HIS A 128 9.27 10.69 4.56
CA HIS A 128 9.53 9.27 4.30
C HIS A 128 9.95 8.95 2.87
N ALA A 129 9.70 9.84 1.92
CA ALA A 129 10.05 9.65 0.52
C ALA A 129 10.71 10.91 -0.07
N PRO A 130 11.84 11.36 0.52
CA PRO A 130 12.49 12.60 0.10
C PRO A 130 12.88 12.51 -1.37
N GLY A 131 12.47 13.53 -2.15
CA GLY A 131 12.71 13.58 -3.60
C GLY A 131 11.62 12.92 -4.45
N PHE A 132 10.57 12.35 -3.86
CA PHE A 132 9.41 11.93 -4.64
C PHE A 132 8.63 13.17 -5.16
N PRO A 133 8.35 13.27 -6.48
CA PRO A 133 7.69 14.43 -7.04
C PRO A 133 6.21 14.48 -6.61
N LEU A 134 5.81 15.62 -6.04
CA LEU A 134 4.41 15.90 -5.65
C LEU A 134 3.53 16.34 -6.83
N GLU A 135 4.15 16.63 -7.97
CA GLU A 135 3.50 17.11 -9.17
C GLU A 135 3.99 16.34 -10.39
N CYS A 136 3.14 16.22 -11.40
CA CYS A 136 3.53 15.67 -12.68
C CYS A 136 4.23 16.72 -13.56
N PRO A 137 5.14 16.32 -14.44
CA PRO A 137 5.50 14.94 -14.76
C PRO A 137 6.41 14.27 -13.73
N ILE A 138 6.15 12.99 -13.42
CA ILE A 138 7.09 12.15 -12.68
C ILE A 138 8.15 11.68 -13.67
N LYS A 139 9.37 12.18 -13.50
CA LYS A 139 10.51 11.83 -14.36
C LYS A 139 10.94 10.39 -14.12
N GLU A 140 11.67 9.84 -15.07
CA GLU A 140 12.39 8.58 -14.88
C GLU A 140 13.42 8.72 -13.76
N GLY A 141 13.65 7.62 -13.04
CA GLY A 141 14.56 7.59 -11.92
C GLY A 141 14.08 6.69 -10.78
N THR A 142 14.95 6.53 -9.78
CA THR A 142 14.67 5.73 -8.59
C THR A 142 14.29 6.64 -7.42
N TYR A 143 13.08 6.45 -6.93
CA TYR A 143 12.52 7.13 -5.78
C TYR A 143 12.57 6.22 -4.56
N ARG A 144 13.13 6.70 -3.45
CA ARG A 144 13.30 5.92 -2.24
C ARG A 144 12.22 6.25 -1.22
N VAL A 145 11.75 5.23 -0.52
CA VAL A 145 10.79 5.32 0.58
C VAL A 145 11.42 4.63 1.78
N ASN A 146 11.48 5.30 2.93
CA ASN A 146 12.16 4.82 4.12
C ASN A 146 11.24 4.80 5.33
N ASN A 147 11.28 3.71 6.07
CA ASN A 147 10.69 3.55 7.40
C ASN A 147 9.21 3.97 7.51
N VAL A 148 8.41 3.61 6.52
CA VAL A 148 6.99 3.91 6.47
C VAL A 148 6.23 2.91 7.33
N SER A 149 5.80 3.33 8.52
CA SER A 149 4.80 2.58 9.30
C SER A 149 3.40 3.05 8.90
N LEU A 150 2.62 2.19 8.27
CA LEU A 150 1.27 2.53 7.81
C LEU A 150 0.27 2.22 8.92
N ARG A 151 -0.12 3.26 9.66
CA ARG A 151 -1.32 3.25 10.49
C ARG A 151 -2.34 4.17 9.85
N TYR A 152 -3.38 3.58 9.30
CA TYR A 152 -4.41 4.30 8.57
C TYR A 152 -5.68 4.45 9.40
N ASP A 153 -6.14 5.69 9.50
CA ASP A 153 -7.41 6.03 10.16
C ASP A 153 -8.52 6.34 9.15
N GLY A 154 -8.38 6.02 7.85
CA GLY A 154 -9.44 6.24 6.84
C GLY A 154 -9.65 7.70 6.42
N PRO A 155 -10.04 8.00 5.18
CA PRO A 155 -10.80 9.18 4.81
C PRO A 155 -12.30 8.84 4.88
N ALA A 156 -13.14 9.85 5.09
CA ALA A 156 -14.59 9.68 5.25
C ALA A 156 -15.27 9.10 4.01
N LEU A 157 -14.58 9.19 2.87
CA LEU A 157 -15.05 8.78 1.55
C LEU A 157 -14.70 7.33 1.21
N PHE A 158 -13.95 6.61 2.06
CA PHE A 158 -13.68 5.20 1.80
C PHE A 158 -14.91 4.37 2.17
N PRO A 159 -15.41 3.49 1.27
CA PRO A 159 -16.55 2.65 1.58
C PRO A 159 -16.24 1.83 2.84
N VAL A 160 -17.26 1.64 3.69
CA VAL A 160 -17.14 0.79 4.89
C VAL A 160 -16.79 -0.62 4.43
N MET A 161 -15.51 -0.98 4.56
CA MET A 161 -15.02 -2.32 4.25
C MET A 161 -15.46 -3.27 5.37
N PRO A 162 -15.96 -4.48 5.05
CA PRO A 162 -16.21 -5.48 6.06
C PRO A 162 -14.88 -5.89 6.74
N TYR A 163 -14.97 -6.45 7.95
CA TYR A 163 -13.82 -7.02 8.63
C TYR A 163 -13.24 -8.22 7.87
N GLY A 164 -11.92 -8.41 7.98
CA GLY A 164 -11.20 -9.54 7.41
C GLY A 164 -9.97 -9.15 6.60
N ARG A 165 -9.43 -10.13 5.86
CA ARG A 165 -8.20 -9.98 5.08
C ARG A 165 -8.51 -9.71 3.62
N PHE A 166 -7.83 -8.74 3.03
CA PHE A 166 -7.99 -8.27 1.65
C PHE A 166 -6.65 -8.25 0.93
N ARG A 167 -6.71 -8.43 -0.39
CA ARG A 167 -5.59 -8.28 -1.31
C ARG A 167 -5.91 -7.17 -2.29
N LEU A 168 -5.06 -6.17 -2.37
CA LEU A 168 -5.18 -4.99 -3.23
C LEU A 168 -4.10 -5.09 -4.30
N ASP A 169 -4.52 -5.31 -5.55
CA ASP A 169 -3.66 -5.37 -6.71
C ASP A 169 -3.79 -4.05 -7.48
N GLY A 170 -2.88 -3.12 -7.25
CA GLY A 170 -2.82 -1.81 -7.91
C GLY A 170 -2.05 -1.90 -9.22
N VAL A 171 -2.77 -1.76 -10.33
CA VAL A 171 -2.26 -1.84 -11.70
C VAL A 171 -2.26 -0.46 -12.34
N MET A 172 -1.11 -0.05 -12.86
CA MET A 172 -0.99 1.16 -13.67
C MET A 172 -1.02 0.78 -15.15
N HIS A 173 -1.95 1.35 -15.92
CA HIS A 173 -2.07 1.14 -17.35
C HIS A 173 -1.73 2.40 -18.13
N TYR A 174 -1.23 2.23 -19.35
CA TYR A 174 -1.18 3.30 -20.34
C TYR A 174 -2.59 3.63 -20.85
N MET A 175 -2.95 4.91 -20.88
CA MET A 175 -4.27 5.36 -21.36
C MET A 175 -4.38 5.40 -22.89
N ASN A 176 -3.28 5.73 -23.59
CA ASN A 176 -3.30 6.02 -25.03
C ASN A 176 -2.89 4.83 -25.93
N THR A 177 -2.79 3.62 -25.39
CA THR A 177 -2.51 2.41 -26.18
C THR A 177 -3.76 1.58 -26.34
N ALA A 178 -4.10 1.23 -27.58
CA ALA A 178 -5.18 0.29 -27.91
C ALA A 178 -5.05 -1.05 -27.16
N SER A 179 -3.84 -1.42 -26.76
CA SER A 179 -3.51 -2.69 -26.09
C SER A 179 -3.58 -2.67 -24.55
N LYS A 180 -4.08 -1.59 -23.89
CA LYS A 180 -4.15 -1.49 -22.40
C LYS A 180 -2.86 -1.96 -21.68
N LYS A 181 -1.70 -1.68 -22.29
CA LYS A 181 -0.40 -2.12 -21.80
C LYS A 181 -0.22 -1.68 -20.34
N ILE A 182 0.25 -2.59 -19.51
CA ILE A 182 0.49 -2.34 -18.09
C ILE A 182 1.88 -1.72 -17.93
N ARG A 183 1.98 -0.61 -17.20
CA ARG A 183 3.26 0.02 -16.81
C ARG A 183 3.92 -0.70 -15.64
N GLY A 184 3.11 -1.17 -14.70
CA GLY A 184 3.57 -1.89 -13.52
C GLY A 184 2.41 -2.28 -12.62
N CYS A 185 2.71 -3.13 -11.63
CA CYS A 185 1.74 -3.57 -10.65
C CYS A 185 2.33 -3.75 -9.26
N GLY A 186 1.59 -3.34 -8.23
CA GLY A 186 1.87 -3.61 -6.82
C GLY A 186 0.75 -4.39 -6.15
N ARG A 187 1.12 -5.33 -5.28
CA ARG A 187 0.21 -6.13 -4.45
C ARG A 187 0.37 -5.75 -2.98
N PHE A 188 -0.74 -5.60 -2.28
CA PHE A 188 -0.79 -5.37 -0.84
C PHE A 188 -1.76 -6.34 -0.20
N VAL A 189 -1.37 -6.98 0.89
CA VAL A 189 -2.27 -7.77 1.73
C VAL A 189 -2.53 -6.99 3.00
N VAL A 190 -3.79 -6.62 3.20
CA VAL A 190 -4.24 -5.80 4.33
C VAL A 190 -5.30 -6.54 5.13
N GLU A 191 -5.40 -6.25 6.41
CA GLU A 191 -6.43 -6.79 7.28
C GLU A 191 -7.17 -5.66 7.99
N THR A 192 -8.51 -5.67 7.88
CA THR A 192 -9.41 -4.80 8.62
C THR A 192 -9.82 -5.50 9.91
N THR A 193 -9.49 -4.91 11.05
CA THR A 193 -9.88 -5.41 12.39
C THR A 193 -10.66 -4.35 13.14
N GLU A 194 -11.46 -4.73 14.14
CA GLU A 194 -12.14 -3.78 15.00
C GLU A 194 -11.16 -3.07 15.94
N ARG A 195 -11.31 -1.75 16.08
CA ARG A 195 -10.45 -0.90 16.91
C ARG A 195 -10.51 -1.28 18.39
N LEU A 196 -11.69 -1.61 18.90
CA LEU A 196 -11.91 -2.00 20.30
C LEU A 196 -11.19 -3.32 20.66
N GLY A 197 -11.03 -4.23 19.68
CA GLY A 197 -10.31 -5.49 19.88
C GLY A 197 -8.82 -5.30 20.14
N GLN A 198 -8.17 -4.34 19.47
CA GLN A 198 -6.73 -4.09 19.64
C GLN A 198 -6.38 -3.47 21.00
N GLU A 199 -7.23 -2.60 21.55
CA GLU A 199 -7.00 -2.01 22.88
C GLU A 199 -7.09 -3.06 23.99
N LYS A 200 -8.02 -4.03 23.87
CA LYS A 200 -8.10 -5.17 24.80
C LYS A 200 -6.92 -6.13 24.67
N LEU A 201 -6.44 -6.44 23.45
CA LEU A 201 -5.26 -7.30 23.30
C LEU A 201 -3.98 -6.64 23.82
N SER A 202 -3.82 -5.33 23.60
CA SER A 202 -2.65 -4.62 24.11
C SER A 202 -2.68 -4.47 25.63
N SER A 203 -3.83 -4.32 26.27
CA SER A 203 -3.92 -4.32 27.74
C SER A 203 -3.69 -5.70 28.37
N LEU A 204 -4.08 -6.79 27.69
CA LEU A 204 -3.78 -8.16 28.12
C LEU A 204 -2.28 -8.49 28.08
N ASN A 205 -1.58 -8.08 27.01
CA ASN A 205 -0.13 -8.31 26.90
C ASN A 205 0.69 -7.52 27.95
N ILE A 206 0.29 -6.28 28.25
CA ILE A 206 0.92 -5.49 29.31
C ILE A 206 0.69 -6.13 30.70
N GLY A 207 -0.49 -6.73 30.91
CA GLY A 207 -0.78 -7.49 32.13
C GLY A 207 0.11 -8.73 32.32
N GLN A 208 0.43 -9.45 31.24
CA GLN A 208 1.30 -10.63 31.31
C GLN A 208 2.78 -10.29 31.54
N GLU A 209 3.30 -9.20 30.96
CA GLU A 209 4.68 -8.75 31.23
C GLU A 209 4.85 -8.25 32.68
N SER A 210 3.82 -7.58 33.23
CA SER A 210 3.76 -7.16 34.64
C SER A 210 3.79 -8.36 35.60
N LEU A 211 3.08 -9.43 35.27
CA LEU A 211 3.06 -10.68 36.06
C LEU A 211 4.40 -11.44 36.00
N LEU A 212 5.05 -11.50 34.83
CA LEU A 212 6.35 -12.15 34.68
C LEU A 212 7.48 -11.40 35.41
N THR A 213 7.35 -10.08 35.58
CA THR A 213 8.33 -9.27 36.33
C THR A 213 8.21 -9.49 37.84
N LYS A 214 7.00 -9.79 38.34
CA LYS A 214 6.77 -10.11 39.77
C LYS A 214 7.18 -11.53 40.18
N ILE A 215 7.27 -12.47 39.25
CA ILE A 215 7.68 -13.87 39.54
C ILE A 215 9.22 -14.02 39.56
N ARG A 216 9.97 -13.00 39.10
CA ARG A 216 11.45 -13.00 39.08
C ARG A 216 12.10 -12.25 40.24
N GLN A 217 11.32 -11.81 41.23
CA GLN A 217 11.79 -11.28 42.51
C GLN A 217 11.51 -12.31 43.60
#